data_AF-B4WXD3-F1
#
_entry.id   AF-B4WXD3-F1
#
_cell.length_a   1.000
_cell.length_b   1.000
_cell.length_c   1.000
_cell.angle_alpha   90.00
_cell.angle_beta   90.00
_cell.angle_gamma   90.00
#
_symmetry.space_group_name_H-M   'P 1'
#
loop_
_entity.id
_entity.type
_entity.pdbx_description
1 polymer ?
#
loop_
_entity_poly.entity_id
_entity_poly.type
_entity_poly.pdbx_seq_one_letter_code
_entity_poly.pdbx_strand_id
1 'polypeptide(L)'
;MSESLFRRLLIMVALIFCGAFAVLVIPPLMANPDILAAAAGGFVNPYAAGYATDVILCWVILAIWVLFERQRYQVRGGWLALLLGVVPGVAVGFALYLLMRQRQLKGSGLV
;
A
#
# COMPACT_ATOMS: atom_id res chain seq x y z
N MET A 1 8.58 5.66 -20.47
CA MET A 1 7.30 6.23 -20.01
C MET A 1 7.55 7.64 -19.47
N SER A 2 6.64 8.59 -19.69
CA SER A 2 6.77 9.93 -19.11
C SER A 2 6.46 9.95 -17.60
N GLU A 3 7.08 10.88 -16.87
CA GLU A 3 6.83 11.08 -15.43
C GLU A 3 5.35 11.36 -15.12
N SER A 4 4.68 12.10 -16.00
CA SER A 4 3.25 12.39 -15.88
C SER A 4 2.38 11.14 -16.03
N LEU A 5 2.72 10.25 -16.98
CA LEU A 5 2.00 9.00 -17.17
C LEU A 5 2.22 8.05 -16.00
N PHE A 6 3.46 7.89 -15.52
CA PHE A 6 3.78 7.11 -14.33
C PHE A 6 2.93 7.51 -13.13
N ARG A 7 2.91 8.81 -12.81
CA ARG A 7 2.14 9.35 -11.70
C ARG A 7 0.63 9.11 -11.86
N ARG A 8 0.09 9.30 -13.07
CA ARG A 8 -1.34 9.08 -13.34
C ARG A 8 -1.72 7.61 -13.15
N LEU A 9 -0.89 6.68 -13.62
CA LEU A 9 -1.14 5.25 -13.46
C LEU A 9 -1.12 4.83 -11.98
N LEU A 10 -0.13 5.30 -11.20
CA LEU A 10 -0.09 5.00 -9.77
C LEU A 10 -1.33 5.52 -9.03
N ILE A 11 -1.74 6.76 -9.30
CA ILE A 11 -2.95 7.35 -8.69
C ILE A 11 -4.19 6.57 -9.10
N MET A 12 -4.32 6.23 -10.38
CA MET A 12 -5.45 5.48 -10.90
C MET A 12 -5.59 4.12 -10.21
N VAL A 13 -4.50 3.34 -10.12
CA VAL A 13 -4.51 2.03 -9.46
C VAL A 13 -4.85 2.18 -7.97
N ALA A 14 -4.27 3.17 -7.29
CA ALA A 14 -4.59 3.42 -5.89
C ALA A 14 -6.07 3.76 -5.68
N LEU A 15 -6.66 4.60 -6.55
CA LEU A 15 -8.07 4.96 -6.48
C LEU A 15 -8.99 3.78 -6.79
N ILE A 16 -8.67 2.96 -7.79
CA ILE A 16 -9.42 1.73 -8.12
C ILE A 16 -9.42 0.80 -6.90
N PHE A 17 -8.26 0.56 -6.30
CA PHE A 17 -8.16 -0.30 -5.12
C PHE A 17 -8.91 0.28 -3.92
N CYS A 18 -8.79 1.58 -3.64
CA CYS A 18 -9.58 2.26 -2.61
C CYS A 18 -11.09 2.09 -2.83
N GLY A 19 -11.56 2.25 -4.08
CA GLY A 19 -12.97 2.07 -4.43
C GLY A 19 -13.42 0.63 -4.21
N ALA A 20 -12.63 -0.34 -4.66
CA ALA A 20 -12.90 -1.76 -4.43
C ALA A 20 -12.94 -2.10 -2.93
N PHE A 21 -11.97 -1.62 -2.14
CA PHE A 21 -11.96 -1.78 -0.68
C PHE A 21 -13.21 -1.17 -0.04
N ALA A 22 -13.59 0.04 -0.44
CA ALA A 22 -14.77 0.72 0.07
C ALA A 22 -16.08 -0.01 -0.24
N VAL A 23 -16.19 -0.67 -1.40
CA VAL A 23 -17.41 -1.41 -1.79
C VAL A 23 -17.44 -2.81 -1.20
N LEU A 24 -16.29 -3.50 -1.14
CA LEU A 24 -16.23 -4.91 -0.76
C LEU A 24 -16.02 -5.13 0.75
N VAL A 25 -15.27 -4.25 1.42
CA VAL A 25 -14.85 -4.45 2.82
C VAL A 25 -15.67 -3.61 3.79
N ILE A 26 -16.00 -2.36 3.44
CA ILE A 26 -16.66 -1.44 4.38
C ILE A 26 -18.10 -1.89 4.72
N PRO A 27 -18.99 -2.28 3.78
CA PRO A 27 -20.35 -2.69 4.13
C PRO A 27 -20.42 -3.87 5.13
N PRO A 28 -19.71 -5.00 4.93
CA PRO A 28 -19.74 -6.08 5.91
C PRO A 28 -19.10 -5.69 7.25
N LEU A 29 -18.06 -4.85 7.24
CA LEU A 29 -17.43 -4.35 8.46
C LEU A 29 -18.34 -3.38 9.24
N MET A 30 -19.16 -2.58 8.56
CA MET A 30 -20.18 -1.74 9.21
C MET A 30 -21.32 -2.56 9.81
N ALA A 31 -21.72 -3.64 9.13
CA ALA A 31 -22.76 -4.54 9.63
C ALA A 31 -22.29 -5.33 10.86
N ASN A 32 -21.03 -5.77 10.86
CA ASN A 32 -20.40 -6.47 11.99
C ASN A 32 -18.99 -5.90 12.19
N PRO A 33 -18.79 -4.97 13.15
CA PRO A 33 -17.52 -4.26 13.37
C PRO A 33 -16.49 -5.12 14.12
N ASP A 34 -16.33 -6.37 13.69
CA ASP A 34 -15.31 -7.28 14.17
C ASP A 34 -14.15 -7.34 13.16
N ILE A 35 -13.13 -6.52 13.43
CA ILE A 35 -11.94 -6.38 12.58
C ILE A 35 -11.13 -7.69 12.57
N LEU A 36 -11.10 -8.42 13.69
CA LEU A 36 -10.34 -9.67 13.80
C LEU A 36 -11.00 -10.77 12.97
N ALA A 37 -12.33 -10.88 13.06
CA ALA A 37 -13.09 -11.80 12.21
C ALA A 37 -12.97 -11.43 10.73
N ALA A 38 -13.01 -10.14 10.38
CA ALA A 38 -12.80 -9.68 9.01
C ALA A 38 -11.40 -10.04 8.48
N ALA A 39 -10.36 -9.88 9.29
CA ALA A 39 -9.00 -10.29 8.93
C ALA A 39 -8.88 -11.82 8.79
N ALA A 40 -9.49 -12.59 9.69
CA ALA A 40 -9.56 -14.05 9.60
C ALA A 40 -10.32 -14.53 8.35
N GLY A 41 -11.25 -13.72 7.84
CA GLY A 41 -11.92 -13.91 6.54
C GLY A 41 -10.96 -14.10 5.37
N GLY A 42 -9.75 -13.52 5.44
CA GLY A 42 -8.70 -13.72 4.43
C GLY A 42 -8.10 -15.13 4.42
N PHE A 43 -8.37 -15.97 5.42
CA PHE A 43 -7.74 -17.29 5.59
C PHE A 43 -8.74 -18.45 5.61
N VAL A 44 -9.98 -18.23 5.16
CA VAL A 44 -11.05 -19.24 5.21
C VAL A 44 -10.91 -20.37 4.19
N ASN A 45 -10.06 -20.21 3.17
CA ASN A 45 -9.76 -21.25 2.19
C ASN A 45 -8.33 -21.08 1.62
N PRO A 46 -7.75 -22.11 0.97
CA PRO A 46 -6.37 -22.06 0.48
C PRO A 46 -6.08 -20.93 -0.53
N TYR A 47 -7.03 -20.61 -1.41
CA TYR A 47 -6.85 -19.53 -2.39
C TYR A 47 -6.83 -18.15 -1.71
N ALA A 48 -7.79 -17.89 -0.83
CA ALA A 48 -7.83 -16.66 -0.05
C ALA A 48 -6.57 -16.52 0.83
N ALA A 49 -6.17 -17.59 1.51
CA ALA A 49 -4.97 -17.62 2.34
C ALA A 49 -3.71 -17.33 1.52
N GLY A 50 -3.62 -17.87 0.30
CA GLY A 50 -2.53 -17.56 -0.63
C GLY A 50 -2.42 -16.08 -0.96
N TYR A 51 -3.54 -15.45 -1.37
CA TYR A 51 -3.56 -14.01 -1.64
C TYR A 51 -3.31 -13.15 -0.40
N ALA A 52 -3.88 -13.51 0.76
CA ALA A 52 -3.65 -12.80 2.01
C ALA A 52 -2.18 -12.86 2.43
N THR A 53 -1.55 -14.03 2.29
CA THR A 53 -0.12 -14.22 2.57
C THR A 53 0.74 -13.37 1.63
N ASP A 54 0.44 -13.37 0.33
CA ASP A 54 1.13 -12.52 -0.66
C ASP A 54 1.06 -11.04 -0.29
N VAL A 55 -0.13 -10.53 0.03
CA VAL A 55 -0.34 -9.14 0.45
C VAL A 55 0.46 -8.81 1.72
N ILE A 56 0.46 -9.69 2.73
CA ILE A 56 1.24 -9.49 3.97
C ILE A 56 2.74 -9.45 3.67
N LEU A 57 3.25 -10.38 2.87
CA LEU A 57 4.67 -10.42 2.52
C LEU A 57 5.08 -9.20 1.68
N CYS A 58 4.24 -8.76 0.73
CA CYS A 58 4.46 -7.52 0.00
C CYS A 58 4.51 -6.30 0.93
N TRP A 59 3.66 -6.25 1.96
CA TRP A 59 3.71 -5.20 2.97
C TRP A 59 5.02 -5.23 3.77
N VAL A 60 5.47 -6.42 4.19
CA VAL A 60 6.74 -6.58 4.91
C VAL A 60 7.93 -6.15 4.04
N ILE A 61 7.95 -6.54 2.77
CA ILE A 61 8.98 -6.11 1.81
C ILE A 61 8.96 -4.58 1.66
N LEU A 62 7.78 -3.96 1.53
CA LEU A 62 7.64 -2.51 1.50
C LEU A 62 8.19 -1.86 2.78
N ALA A 63 7.91 -2.43 3.96
CA ALA A 63 8.43 -1.95 5.24
C ALA A 63 9.97 -1.99 5.28
N ILE A 64 10.56 -3.11 4.88
CA ILE A 64 12.02 -3.25 4.79
C ILE A 64 12.59 -2.20 3.84
N TRP A 65 11.96 -2.01 2.67
CA TRP A 65 12.42 -1.03 1.68
C TRP A 65 12.35 0.42 2.20
N VAL A 66 11.23 0.80 2.82
CA VAL A 66 11.05 2.12 3.44
C VAL A 66 12.13 2.38 4.50
N LEU A 67 12.43 1.40 5.34
CA LEU A 67 13.45 1.51 6.38
C LEU A 67 14.86 1.64 5.79
N PHE A 68 15.17 0.83 4.78
CA PHE A 68 16.45 0.87 4.06
C PHE A 68 16.68 2.24 3.39
N GLU A 69 15.70 2.75 2.65
CA GLU A 69 15.84 4.03 1.95
C GLU A 69 15.83 5.23 2.88
N ARG A 70 15.13 5.15 4.02
CA ARG A 70 15.24 6.17 5.07
C ARG A 70 16.68 6.30 5.54
N GLN A 71 17.41 5.20 5.71
CA GLN A 71 18.81 5.23 6.15
C GLN A 71 19.73 5.74 5.05
N ARG A 72 19.57 5.21 3.82
CA ARG A 72 20.52 5.47 2.73
C ARG A 72 20.31 6.80 2.01
N TYR A 73 19.07 7.19 1.78
CA TYR A 73 18.69 8.35 0.97
C TYR A 73 17.92 9.41 1.75
N GLN A 74 17.75 9.23 3.07
CA GLN A 74 17.06 10.17 3.96
C GLN A 74 15.62 10.50 3.49
N VAL A 75 14.95 9.56 2.82
CA VAL A 75 13.57 9.72 2.36
C VAL A 75 12.66 9.88 3.57
N ARG A 76 11.99 11.03 3.67
CA ARG A 76 11.11 11.41 4.77
C ARG A 76 9.66 11.02 4.49
N GLY A 77 8.93 10.67 5.55
CA GLY A 77 7.49 10.40 5.49
C GLY A 77 7.09 9.01 4.98
N GLY A 78 8.04 8.09 4.78
CA GLY A 78 7.74 6.72 4.33
C GLY A 78 6.85 5.92 5.30
N TRP A 79 6.75 6.31 6.56
CA TRP A 79 5.81 5.71 7.52
C TRP A 79 4.34 5.86 7.10
N LEU A 80 3.97 6.93 6.36
CA LEU A 80 2.62 7.10 5.82
C LEU A 80 2.27 5.99 4.82
N ALA A 81 3.24 5.58 4.01
CA ALA A 81 3.07 4.45 3.09
C ALA A 81 2.86 3.13 3.84
N LEU A 82 3.48 2.95 5.00
CA LEU A 82 3.28 1.75 5.82
C LEU A 82 1.88 1.73 6.43
N LEU A 83 1.41 2.85 6.96
CA LEU A 83 0.04 2.96 7.47
C LEU A 83 -1.01 2.71 6.39
N LEU A 84 -0.88 3.39 5.24
CA LEU A 84 -1.79 3.18 4.11
C LEU A 84 -1.66 1.76 3.52
N GLY A 85 -0.49 1.14 3.67
CA GLY A 85 -0.23 -0.24 3.28
C GLY A 85 -0.99 -1.27 4.13
N VAL A 86 -1.33 -0.93 5.39
CA VAL A 86 -2.19 -1.76 6.24
C VAL A 86 -3.66 -1.51 5.90
N VAL A 87 -4.09 -0.24 5.86
CA VAL A 87 -5.46 0.16 5.48
C VAL A 87 -5.38 1.45 4.65
N PRO A 88 -5.93 1.49 3.43
CA PRO A 88 -6.79 0.48 2.79
C PRO A 88 -6.04 -0.73 2.24
N GLY A 89 -4.71 -0.64 2.02
CA GLY A 89 -3.90 -1.79 1.61
C GLY A 89 -2.63 -1.42 0.84
N VAL A 90 -1.78 -2.43 0.63
CA VAL A 90 -0.40 -2.30 0.11
C VAL A 90 -0.32 -1.55 -1.21
N ALA A 91 -1.30 -1.74 -2.12
CA ALA A 91 -1.33 -1.03 -3.39
C ALA A 91 -1.32 0.50 -3.24
N VAL A 92 -2.07 1.01 -2.24
CA VAL A 92 -2.20 2.45 -1.97
C VAL A 92 -0.96 2.96 -1.25
N GLY A 93 -0.52 2.24 -0.21
CA GLY A 93 0.71 2.55 0.50
C GLY A 93 1.93 2.60 -0.42
N PHE A 94 2.06 1.60 -1.29
CA PHE A 94 3.17 1.50 -2.23
C PHE A 94 3.12 2.59 -3.31
N ALA A 95 1.95 2.88 -3.88
CA ALA A 95 1.78 3.98 -4.83
C ALA A 95 2.15 5.33 -4.20
N LEU A 96 1.72 5.59 -2.96
CA LEU A 96 2.10 6.80 -2.22
C LEU A 96 3.63 6.86 -2.04
N TYR A 97 4.24 5.76 -1.63
CA TYR A 97 5.68 5.69 -1.42
C TYR A 97 6.47 6.10 -2.66
N LEU A 98 6.13 5.52 -3.82
CA LEU A 98 6.80 5.81 -5.08
C LEU A 98 6.67 7.30 -5.47
N LEU A 99 5.49 7.89 -5.29
CA LEU A 99 5.26 9.31 -5.57
C LEU A 99 6.06 10.24 -4.65
N MET A 100 6.14 9.91 -3.36
CA MET A 100 6.91 10.68 -2.38
C MET A 100 8.42 10.56 -2.65
N ARG A 101 8.89 9.33 -2.84
CA ARG A 101 10.28 9.00 -3.15
C ARG A 101 10.76 9.76 -4.38
N GLN A 102 9.98 9.75 -5.47
CA GLN A 102 10.33 10.42 -6.71
C GLN A 102 10.55 11.92 -6.52
N ARG A 103 9.68 12.60 -5.77
CA ARG A 103 9.80 14.05 -5.51
C ARG A 103 11.05 14.38 -4.70
N GLN A 104 11.37 13.56 -3.71
CA GLN A 104 12.50 13.82 -2.81
C GLN A 104 13.84 13.54 -3.48
N LEU A 105 13.95 12.45 -4.24
CA LEU A 105 15.18 12.11 -4.96
C LEU A 105 15.53 13.13 -6.05
N LYS A 106 14.51 13.65 -6.76
CA LYS A 106 14.67 14.74 -7.72
C LYS A 106 15.10 16.04 -7.05
N GLY A 107 14.57 16.33 -5.86
CA GLY A 107 14.96 17.50 -5.07
C GLY A 107 16.36 17.41 -4.46
N SER A 108 16.89 16.19 -4.26
CA SER A 108 18.21 15.96 -3.67
C SER A 108 19.35 15.85 -4.69
N GLY A 109 19.07 15.96 -6.00
CA GLY A 109 20.08 15.84 -7.06
C GLY A 109 20.75 14.46 -7.15
N LEU A 110 20.15 13.44 -6.52
CA LEU A 110 20.64 12.05 -6.53
C LEU A 110 20.16 11.29 -7.78
N VAL A 111 19.26 11.89 -8.55
CA VAL A 111 18.67 11.37 -9.80
C VAL A 111 18.41 12.52 -10.75
#